data_AF-A0A6J0CB60-F1
#
_entry.id   AF-A0A6J0CB60-F1
#
_cell.length_a   1.000
_cell.length_b   1.000
_cell.length_c   1.000
_cell.angle_alpha   90.00
_cell.angle_beta   90.00
_cell.angle_gamma   90.00
#
_symmetry.space_group_name_H-M   'P 1'
#
loop_
_entity.id
_entity.type
_entity.pdbx_description
1 polymer ?
#
loop_
_entity_poly.entity_id
_entity_poly.type
_entity_poly.pdbx_seq_one_letter_code
_entity_poly.pdbx_strand_id
1 'polypeptide(L)'
;MPAKKKKGKASKLSRMSDEERARYLQHRAEIELEAKRRKQQLIAAFTKNKLKHEEAFSRLNTAKINEQWRHLLRQIKCKELYQDVKHLWQNFDCTLKAKNSIIAKLYDELELSDRDHRRSQEAHIMMIDKFIGELKIYILIHMHITFLLRGDNTMLTINILTMSRIAYISGIHKQRLSYLHDNYVKELRELEYIGTVELTEVKNKLENSCKEQDTIIFAQNKSLESSLEKTRSQNAIHTRTIVHSVCKSHIDKKEEDIMELRHRVVGNMENLWSQLLATITDYEVLTENKRKQYEYLKEQDDAVRAEAAMFPKQQSQLLDTIDITKGQLDDLAWERGEQITELKQQLEQLNKAIWDLRSKIKMAQITDAIRLKKLSVISNGVKKELDKILEKGTMLQLLSQLCSSLEEPRDGIDKCSNKDNDLLHCYEKTGTENVTEPFDRMEKFWKRFNEVKAENILMRKERAQSLQENRHLRHNLRVYLVTVARMPAARPHTAI
;
A
#
# COMPACT_ATOMS: atom_id res chain seq x y z
N MET A 1 -143.87 -26.34 69.95
CA MET A 1 -144.53 -25.01 69.96
C MET A 1 -144.24 -24.31 68.63
N PRO A 2 -145.23 -23.66 67.99
CA PRO A 2 -145.23 -23.47 66.52
C PRO A 2 -144.40 -22.28 66.02
N ALA A 3 -143.91 -22.41 64.78
CA ALA A 3 -143.18 -21.36 64.08
C ALA A 3 -144.04 -20.11 63.85
N LYS A 4 -143.69 -18.99 64.49
CA LYS A 4 -144.20 -17.67 64.13
C LYS A 4 -143.70 -17.30 62.74
N LYS A 5 -144.49 -17.62 61.70
CA LYS A 5 -144.37 -17.00 60.37
C LYS A 5 -144.42 -15.47 60.56
N LYS A 6 -143.26 -14.82 60.61
CA LYS A 6 -143.16 -13.36 60.44
C LYS A 6 -143.74 -13.08 59.06
N LYS A 7 -144.99 -12.58 59.01
CA LYS A 7 -145.63 -12.06 57.80
C LYS A 7 -144.57 -11.26 57.06
N GLY A 8 -144.29 -11.63 55.81
CA GLY A 8 -143.25 -10.97 55.04
C GLY A 8 -143.47 -9.47 55.11
N LYS A 9 -142.48 -8.72 55.58
CA LYS A 9 -142.44 -7.29 55.28
C LYS A 9 -142.46 -7.25 53.76
N ALA A 10 -143.58 -6.81 53.20
CA ALA A 10 -143.72 -6.54 51.78
C ALA A 10 -142.44 -5.83 51.36
N SER A 11 -141.74 -6.41 50.36
CA SER A 11 -140.48 -5.86 49.88
C SER A 11 -140.68 -4.36 49.66
N LYS A 12 -139.69 -3.52 49.97
CA LYS A 12 -139.88 -2.06 49.84
C LYS A 12 -140.39 -1.70 48.43
N LEU A 13 -139.98 -2.50 47.43
CA LEU A 13 -140.40 -2.50 46.03
C LEU A 13 -141.84 -2.98 45.74
N SER A 14 -142.50 -3.75 46.61
CA SER A 14 -143.87 -4.27 46.41
C SER A 14 -144.93 -3.48 47.19
N ARG A 15 -144.54 -2.32 47.71
CA ARG A 15 -145.40 -1.34 48.41
C ARG A 15 -145.31 0.06 47.81
N MET A 16 -144.45 0.18 46.80
CA MET A 16 -144.20 1.34 45.97
C MET A 16 -145.02 1.19 44.69
N SER A 17 -145.42 2.30 44.05
CA SER A 17 -145.96 2.21 42.68
C SER A 17 -144.89 1.64 41.73
N ASP A 18 -145.28 1.13 40.55
CA ASP A 18 -144.30 0.59 39.59
C ASP A 18 -143.24 1.64 39.19
N GLU A 19 -143.62 2.92 39.22
CA GLU A 19 -142.77 4.07 38.94
C GLU A 19 -141.76 4.36 40.07
N GLU A 20 -142.20 4.27 41.33
CA GLU A 20 -141.34 4.36 42.51
C GLU A 20 -140.39 3.15 42.62
N ARG A 21 -140.86 1.96 42.23
CA ARG A 21 -140.08 0.73 42.16
C ARG A 21 -138.97 0.81 41.11
N ALA A 22 -139.27 1.38 39.95
CA ALA A 22 -138.29 1.64 38.90
C ALA A 22 -137.20 2.60 39.40
N ARG A 23 -137.56 3.72 40.03
CA ARG A 23 -136.61 4.69 40.61
C ARG A 23 -135.70 4.05 41.66
N TYR A 24 -136.21 3.17 42.54
CA TYR A 24 -135.37 2.49 43.53
C TYR A 24 -134.37 1.51 42.89
N LEU A 25 -134.78 0.75 41.88
CA LEU A 25 -133.89 -0.15 41.15
C LEU A 25 -132.83 0.63 40.36
N GLN A 26 -133.21 1.74 39.75
CA GLN A 26 -132.32 2.65 39.05
C GLN A 26 -131.27 3.25 40.01
N HIS A 27 -131.69 3.85 41.12
CA HIS A 27 -130.79 4.40 42.14
C HIS A 27 -129.84 3.34 42.74
N ARG A 28 -130.32 2.10 42.92
CA ARG A 28 -129.46 0.99 43.35
C ARG A 28 -128.44 0.60 42.26
N ALA A 29 -128.85 0.53 41.00
CA ALA A 29 -127.95 0.26 39.88
C ALA A 29 -126.91 1.37 39.73
N GLU A 30 -127.29 2.64 39.93
CA GLU A 30 -126.40 3.80 39.97
C GLU A 30 -125.36 3.66 41.09
N ILE A 31 -125.76 3.32 42.32
CA ILE A 31 -124.82 3.06 43.44
C ILE A 31 -123.88 1.87 43.14
N GLU A 32 -124.39 0.75 42.60
CA GLU A 32 -123.55 -0.41 42.28
C GLU A 32 -122.59 -0.12 41.10
N LEU A 33 -123.00 0.68 40.11
CA LEU A 33 -122.14 1.18 39.04
C LEU A 33 -121.08 2.16 39.58
N GLU A 34 -121.46 3.05 40.49
CA GLU A 34 -120.52 4.00 41.11
C GLU A 34 -119.50 3.28 42.00
N ALA A 35 -119.91 2.28 42.78
CA ALA A 35 -119.01 1.43 43.55
C ALA A 35 -118.03 0.65 42.64
N LYS A 36 -118.50 0.13 41.50
CA LYS A 36 -117.63 -0.49 40.48
C LYS A 36 -116.65 0.51 39.87
N ARG A 37 -117.11 1.73 39.53
CA ARG A 37 -116.24 2.82 39.03
C ARG A 37 -115.19 3.21 40.07
N ARG A 38 -115.55 3.42 41.34
CA ARG A 38 -114.62 3.72 42.43
C ARG A 38 -113.58 2.61 42.64
N LYS A 39 -113.99 1.32 42.58
CA LYS A 39 -113.05 0.18 42.65
C LYS A 39 -112.10 0.14 41.43
N GLN A 40 -112.60 0.38 40.22
CA GLN A 40 -111.78 0.46 39.01
C GLN A 40 -110.80 1.65 39.06
N GLN A 41 -111.24 2.82 39.53
CA GLN A 41 -110.39 3.99 39.74
C GLN A 41 -109.28 3.72 40.76
N LEU A 42 -109.59 3.04 41.88
CA LEU A 42 -108.58 2.67 42.88
C LEU A 42 -107.52 1.72 42.30
N ILE A 43 -107.95 0.69 41.55
CA ILE A 43 -107.04 -0.26 40.88
C ILE A 43 -106.19 0.48 39.84
N ALA A 44 -106.78 1.34 39.01
CA ALA A 44 -106.06 2.11 38.00
C ALA A 44 -105.07 3.12 38.61
N ALA A 45 -105.41 3.73 39.76
CA ALA A 45 -104.49 4.59 40.50
C ALA A 45 -103.32 3.80 41.09
N PHE A 46 -103.58 2.62 41.66
CA PHE A 46 -102.55 1.73 42.19
C PHE A 46 -101.60 1.22 41.10
N THR A 47 -102.12 0.71 39.99
CA THR A 47 -101.28 0.23 38.87
C THR A 47 -100.48 1.37 38.24
N LYS A 48 -101.07 2.55 38.07
CA LYS A 48 -100.35 3.75 37.58
C LYS A 48 -99.23 4.19 38.53
N ASN A 49 -99.42 4.07 39.85
CA ASN A 49 -98.38 4.41 40.82
C ASN A 49 -97.27 3.35 40.82
N LYS A 50 -97.62 2.05 40.81
CA LYS A 50 -96.66 0.95 40.72
C LYS A 50 -95.83 1.03 39.43
N LEU A 51 -96.46 1.28 38.28
CA LEU A 51 -95.78 1.44 37.00
C LEU A 51 -94.78 2.61 37.03
N LYS A 52 -95.18 3.78 37.54
CA LYS A 52 -94.25 4.92 37.71
C LYS A 52 -93.04 4.59 38.58
N HIS A 53 -93.23 3.76 39.61
CA HIS A 53 -92.15 3.35 40.51
C HIS A 53 -91.20 2.36 39.83
N GLU A 54 -91.72 1.40 39.09
CA GLU A 54 -90.93 0.47 38.25
C GLU A 54 -90.20 1.19 37.11
N GLU A 55 -90.83 2.17 36.46
CA GLU A 55 -90.20 3.05 35.47
C GLU A 55 -89.05 3.87 36.08
N ALA A 56 -89.24 4.43 37.28
CA ALA A 56 -88.21 5.19 37.99
C ALA A 56 -87.01 4.29 38.37
N PHE A 57 -87.26 3.09 38.88
CA PHE A 57 -86.21 2.11 39.17
C PHE A 57 -85.51 1.61 37.91
N SER A 58 -86.25 1.34 36.83
CA SER A 58 -85.68 0.94 35.53
C SER A 58 -84.74 2.00 34.97
N ARG A 59 -85.15 3.29 35.02
CA ARG A 59 -84.29 4.43 34.64
C ARG A 59 -83.04 4.52 35.51
N LEU A 60 -83.17 4.35 36.84
CA LEU A 60 -82.04 4.39 37.76
C LEU A 60 -81.06 3.22 37.54
N ASN A 61 -81.58 2.01 37.33
CA ASN A 61 -80.78 0.82 37.09
C ASN A 61 -80.06 0.88 35.74
N THR A 62 -80.76 1.30 34.67
CA THR A 62 -80.15 1.58 33.37
C THR A 62 -79.05 2.64 33.47
N ALA A 63 -79.25 3.72 34.25
CA ALA A 63 -78.22 4.72 34.47
C ALA A 63 -76.98 4.17 35.21
N LYS A 64 -77.18 3.37 36.26
CA LYS A 64 -76.09 2.69 36.99
C LYS A 64 -75.30 1.73 36.08
N ILE A 65 -75.99 0.89 35.32
CA ILE A 65 -75.39 -0.07 34.39
C ILE A 65 -74.62 0.67 33.29
N ASN A 66 -75.18 1.73 32.71
CA ASN A 66 -74.49 2.54 31.71
C ASN A 66 -73.24 3.23 32.25
N GLU A 67 -73.24 3.71 33.50
CA GLU A 67 -72.04 4.32 34.08
C GLU A 67 -70.97 3.28 34.42
N GLN A 68 -71.35 2.08 34.87
CA GLN A 68 -70.43 0.95 35.01
C GLN A 68 -69.82 0.55 33.66
N TRP A 69 -70.61 0.44 32.59
CA TRP A 69 -70.11 0.18 31.24
C TRP A 69 -69.16 1.27 30.75
N ARG A 70 -69.49 2.56 30.94
CA ARG A 70 -68.58 3.66 30.60
C ARG A 70 -67.28 3.59 31.40
N HIS A 71 -67.34 3.25 32.68
CA HIS A 71 -66.14 3.08 33.51
C HIS A 71 -65.25 1.95 32.96
N LEU A 72 -65.82 0.78 32.69
CA LEU A 72 -65.09 -0.38 32.15
C LEU A 72 -64.53 -0.11 30.73
N LEU A 73 -65.32 0.48 29.84
CA LEU A 73 -64.87 0.87 28.49
C LEU A 73 -63.76 1.92 28.53
N ARG A 74 -63.84 2.92 29.42
CA ARG A 74 -62.74 3.88 29.63
C ARG A 74 -61.48 3.19 30.15
N GLN A 75 -61.58 2.26 31.10
CA GLN A 75 -60.42 1.49 31.57
C GLN A 75 -59.77 0.67 30.46
N ILE A 76 -60.56 0.00 29.61
CA ILE A 76 -60.04 -0.75 28.45
C ILE A 76 -59.36 0.21 27.46
N LYS A 77 -60.04 1.29 27.04
CA LYS A 77 -59.48 2.24 26.08
C LYS A 77 -58.22 2.94 26.59
N CYS A 78 -58.13 3.25 27.89
CA CYS A 78 -56.90 3.79 28.50
C CYS A 78 -55.74 2.79 28.46
N LYS A 79 -56.00 1.48 28.62
CA LYS A 79 -54.95 0.43 28.48
C LYS A 79 -54.49 0.29 27.04
N GLU A 80 -55.42 0.29 26.07
CA GLU A 80 -55.09 0.29 24.63
C GLU A 80 -54.24 1.52 24.27
N LEU A 81 -54.70 2.73 24.59
CA LEU A 81 -53.95 3.96 24.30
C LEU A 81 -52.57 3.99 24.95
N TYR A 82 -52.42 3.42 26.15
CA TYR A 82 -51.12 3.29 26.79
C TYR A 82 -50.19 2.32 26.04
N GLN A 83 -50.72 1.22 25.50
CA GLN A 83 -49.97 0.29 24.63
C GLN A 83 -49.59 0.96 23.31
N ASP A 84 -50.52 1.67 22.66
CA ASP A 84 -50.28 2.41 21.41
C ASP A 84 -49.16 3.45 21.59
N VAL A 85 -49.25 4.28 22.65
CA VAL A 85 -48.22 5.28 22.99
C VAL A 85 -46.88 4.62 23.31
N LYS A 86 -46.88 3.47 24.00
CA LYS A 86 -45.65 2.71 24.28
C LYS A 86 -45.01 2.17 23.00
N HIS A 87 -45.80 1.63 22.07
CA HIS A 87 -45.30 1.14 20.78
C HIS A 87 -44.76 2.28 19.91
N LEU A 88 -45.46 3.42 19.87
CA LEU A 88 -44.97 4.63 19.21
C LEU A 88 -43.62 5.10 19.82
N TRP A 89 -43.53 5.18 21.15
CA TRP A 89 -42.29 5.56 21.83
C TRP A 89 -41.13 4.60 21.53
N GLN A 90 -41.36 3.28 21.53
CA GLN A 90 -40.36 2.29 21.15
C GLN A 90 -39.91 2.45 19.68
N ASN A 91 -40.84 2.68 18.77
CA ASN A 91 -40.53 2.91 17.35
C ASN A 91 -39.72 4.20 17.15
N PHE A 92 -40.05 5.28 17.88
CA PHE A 92 -39.29 6.53 17.86
C PHE A 92 -37.88 6.35 18.43
N ASP A 93 -37.72 5.67 19.56
CA ASP A 93 -36.41 5.39 20.18
C ASP A 93 -35.51 4.54 19.26
N CYS A 94 -36.04 3.47 18.66
CA CYS A 94 -35.33 2.68 17.64
C CYS A 94 -34.94 3.52 16.41
N THR A 95 -35.83 4.35 15.91
CA THR A 95 -35.57 5.23 14.75
C THR A 95 -34.50 6.28 15.07
N LEU A 96 -34.54 6.86 16.28
CA LEU A 96 -33.58 7.86 16.75
C LEU A 96 -32.20 7.23 16.94
N LYS A 97 -32.11 6.03 17.52
CA LYS A 97 -30.85 5.26 17.63
C LYS A 97 -30.26 4.92 16.26
N ALA A 98 -31.09 4.49 15.31
CA ALA A 98 -30.64 4.21 13.94
C ALA A 98 -30.11 5.49 13.25
N LYS A 99 -30.83 6.61 13.36
CA LYS A 99 -30.38 7.91 12.82
C LYS A 99 -29.08 8.40 13.47
N ASN A 100 -28.95 8.29 14.79
CA ASN A 100 -27.71 8.65 15.49
C ASN A 100 -26.52 7.77 15.07
N SER A 101 -26.74 6.47 14.82
CA SER A 101 -25.70 5.58 14.29
C SER A 101 -25.25 5.97 12.87
N ILE A 102 -26.18 6.43 12.02
CA ILE A 102 -25.84 6.95 10.68
C ILE A 102 -25.08 8.28 10.80
N ILE A 103 -25.51 9.19 11.67
CA ILE A 103 -24.83 10.48 11.90
C ILE A 103 -23.38 10.26 12.39
N ALA A 104 -23.16 9.30 13.30
CA ALA A 104 -21.81 8.96 13.76
C ALA A 104 -20.92 8.48 12.59
N LYS A 105 -21.40 7.56 11.75
CA LYS A 105 -20.66 7.08 10.57
C LYS A 105 -20.33 8.21 9.58
N LEU A 106 -21.29 9.08 9.29
CA LEU A 106 -21.08 10.24 8.41
C LEU A 106 -20.05 11.23 8.99
N TYR A 107 -19.97 11.34 10.31
CA TYR A 107 -18.95 12.15 10.98
C TYR A 107 -17.55 11.51 10.86
N ASP A 108 -17.45 10.20 11.07
CA ASP A 108 -16.19 9.44 10.90
C ASP A 108 -15.68 9.49 9.44
N GLU A 109 -16.60 9.37 8.46
CA GLU A 109 -16.32 9.49 7.02
C GLU A 109 -15.86 10.91 6.65
N LEU A 110 -16.50 11.95 7.22
CA LEU A 110 -16.10 13.34 7.02
C LEU A 110 -14.71 13.63 7.61
N GLU A 111 -14.41 13.12 8.81
CA GLU A 111 -13.08 13.28 9.43
C GLU A 111 -12.00 12.54 8.62
N LEU A 112 -12.30 11.35 8.08
CA LEU A 112 -11.41 10.64 7.18
C LEU A 112 -11.14 11.45 5.90
N SER A 113 -12.19 11.98 5.27
CA SER A 113 -12.09 12.80 4.06
C SER A 113 -11.26 14.07 4.27
N ASP A 114 -11.42 14.77 5.40
CA ASP A 114 -10.59 15.94 5.74
C ASP A 114 -9.11 15.56 5.96
N ARG A 115 -8.84 14.45 6.66
CA ARG A 115 -7.46 13.95 6.84
C ARG A 115 -6.80 13.58 5.50
N ASP A 116 -7.53 12.92 4.60
CA ASP A 116 -7.03 12.55 3.28
C ASP A 116 -6.82 13.78 2.38
N HIS A 117 -7.72 14.76 2.43
CA HIS A 117 -7.56 16.04 1.73
C HIS A 117 -6.32 16.80 2.23
N ARG A 118 -6.13 16.89 3.56
CA ARG A 118 -4.97 17.54 4.17
C ARG A 118 -3.66 16.84 3.79
N ARG A 119 -3.63 15.51 3.83
CA ARG A 119 -2.47 14.70 3.42
C ARG A 119 -2.13 14.89 1.94
N SER A 120 -3.15 15.04 1.09
CA SER A 120 -2.97 15.37 -0.33
C SER A 120 -2.36 16.77 -0.50
N GLN A 121 -2.86 17.79 0.22
CA GLN A 121 -2.26 19.12 0.22
C GLN A 121 -0.81 19.12 0.71
N GLU A 122 -0.49 18.42 1.80
CA GLU A 122 0.87 18.26 2.33
C GLU A 122 1.80 17.63 1.28
N ALA A 123 1.38 16.56 0.61
CA ALA A 123 2.15 15.93 -0.47
C ALA A 123 2.38 16.87 -1.66
N HIS A 124 1.38 17.66 -2.04
CA HIS A 124 1.51 18.69 -3.07
C HIS A 124 2.50 19.80 -2.67
N ILE A 125 2.46 20.27 -1.42
CA ILE A 125 3.40 21.27 -0.89
C ILE A 125 4.82 20.70 -0.89
N MET A 126 5.03 19.48 -0.39
CA MET A 126 6.34 18.81 -0.40
C MET A 126 6.91 18.66 -1.82
N MET A 127 6.06 18.36 -2.81
CA MET A 127 6.48 18.29 -4.21
C MET A 127 6.88 19.66 -4.77
N ILE A 128 6.14 20.72 -4.43
CA ILE A 128 6.48 22.10 -4.81
C ILE A 128 7.81 22.53 -4.16
N ASP A 129 8.01 22.25 -2.88
CA ASP A 129 9.26 22.57 -2.16
C ASP A 129 10.45 21.82 -2.75
N LYS A 130 10.28 20.55 -3.15
CA LYS A 130 11.30 19.80 -3.88
C LYS A 130 11.66 20.47 -5.21
N PHE A 131 10.68 20.85 -6.03
CA PHE A 131 10.93 21.56 -7.29
C PHE A 131 11.62 22.91 -7.07
N ILE A 132 11.24 23.67 -6.04
CA ILE A 132 11.91 24.93 -5.66
C ILE A 132 13.36 24.67 -5.23
N GLY A 133 13.63 23.58 -4.51
CA GLY A 133 14.98 23.14 -4.14
C GLY A 133 15.85 22.83 -5.36
N GLU A 134 15.34 22.01 -6.28
CA GLU A 134 16.03 21.66 -7.53
C GLU A 134 16.31 22.90 -8.40
N LEU A 135 15.33 23.81 -8.52
CA LEU A 135 15.51 25.09 -9.23
C LEU A 135 16.58 25.98 -8.57
N LYS A 136 16.64 26.05 -7.24
CA LYS A 136 17.70 26.79 -6.52
C LYS A 136 19.09 26.21 -6.81
N ILE A 137 19.24 24.89 -6.80
CA ILE A 137 20.50 24.22 -7.13
C ILE A 137 20.91 24.51 -8.57
N TYR A 138 19.97 24.39 -9.52
CA TYR A 138 20.20 24.69 -10.93
C TYR A 138 20.64 26.14 -11.15
N ILE A 139 20.01 27.11 -10.48
CA ILE A 139 20.38 28.53 -10.52
C ILE A 139 21.79 28.75 -9.93
N LEU A 140 22.14 28.10 -8.81
CA LEU A 140 23.48 28.18 -8.22
C LEU A 140 24.56 27.66 -9.19
N ILE A 141 24.34 26.49 -9.78
CA ILE A 141 25.25 25.87 -10.75
C ILE A 141 25.40 26.78 -11.98
N HIS A 142 24.30 27.32 -12.50
CA HIS A 142 24.33 28.24 -13.63
C HIS A 142 25.09 29.54 -13.29
N MET A 143 24.92 30.11 -12.10
CA MET A 143 25.70 31.27 -11.65
C MET A 143 27.20 30.94 -11.54
N HIS A 144 27.55 29.79 -10.96
CA HIS A 144 28.95 29.36 -10.82
C HIS A 144 29.64 29.15 -12.19
N ILE A 145 28.97 28.46 -13.11
CA ILE A 145 29.49 28.24 -14.48
C ILE A 145 29.64 29.58 -15.22
N THR A 146 28.67 30.49 -15.07
CA THR A 146 28.73 31.82 -15.69
C THR A 146 29.90 32.65 -15.14
N PHE A 147 30.10 32.65 -13.82
CA PHE A 147 31.19 33.35 -13.15
C PHE A 147 32.58 32.84 -13.57
N LEU A 148 32.73 31.52 -13.74
CA LEU A 148 33.98 30.90 -14.18
C LEU A 148 34.32 31.15 -15.66
N LEU A 149 33.33 31.44 -16.51
CA LEU A 149 33.52 31.54 -17.97
C LEU A 149 33.66 32.98 -18.50
N ARG A 150 33.40 34.04 -17.71
CA ARG A 150 33.28 35.39 -18.29
C ARG A 150 33.49 36.55 -17.31
N GLY A 151 34.50 37.37 -17.57
CA GLY A 151 34.81 38.57 -16.78
C GLY A 151 33.74 39.67 -16.83
N ASP A 152 33.38 40.14 -15.64
CA ASP A 152 33.02 41.49 -15.18
C ASP A 152 31.95 42.36 -15.86
N ASN A 153 31.43 42.05 -17.05
CA ASN A 153 30.28 42.81 -17.62
C ASN A 153 29.06 41.95 -17.99
N THR A 154 29.24 40.62 -18.05
CA THR A 154 28.14 39.69 -18.35
C THR A 154 27.46 39.13 -17.10
N MET A 155 28.16 39.16 -15.96
CA MET A 155 27.60 38.79 -14.66
C MET A 155 26.48 39.76 -14.23
N LEU A 156 26.67 41.07 -14.49
CA LEU A 156 25.65 42.10 -14.19
C LEU A 156 24.40 41.95 -15.08
N THR A 157 24.58 41.76 -16.39
CA THR A 157 23.46 41.57 -17.33
C THR A 157 22.73 40.25 -17.10
N ILE A 158 23.45 39.18 -16.72
CA ILE A 158 22.83 37.90 -16.36
C ILE A 158 22.10 38.00 -15.02
N ASN A 159 22.62 38.70 -14.01
CA ASN A 159 21.89 38.97 -12.77
C ASN A 159 20.64 39.84 -12.99
N ILE A 160 20.70 40.85 -13.87
CA ILE A 160 19.53 41.64 -14.25
C ILE A 160 18.49 40.74 -14.95
N LEU A 161 18.92 39.90 -15.90
CA LEU A 161 18.03 38.95 -16.58
C LEU A 161 17.44 37.88 -15.65
N THR A 162 18.21 37.32 -14.71
CA THR A 162 17.70 36.34 -13.73
C THR A 162 16.78 36.99 -12.71
N MET A 163 17.10 38.19 -12.21
CA MET A 163 16.19 38.94 -11.34
C MET A 163 14.91 39.36 -12.05
N SER A 164 14.97 39.78 -13.32
CA SER A 164 13.77 40.02 -14.13
C SER A 164 12.96 38.74 -14.35
N ARG A 165 13.61 37.59 -14.58
CA ARG A 165 12.94 36.27 -14.68
C ARG A 165 12.29 35.85 -13.36
N ILE A 166 12.98 36.04 -12.23
CA ILE A 166 12.47 35.71 -10.89
C ILE A 166 11.29 36.64 -10.54
N ALA A 167 11.39 37.94 -10.84
CA ALA A 167 10.29 38.90 -10.67
C ALA A 167 9.09 38.56 -11.55
N TYR A 168 9.31 38.14 -12.81
CA TYR A 168 8.26 37.69 -13.72
C TYR A 168 7.59 36.40 -13.23
N ILE A 169 8.37 35.39 -12.84
CA ILE A 169 7.87 34.12 -12.29
C ILE A 169 7.12 34.36 -10.97
N SER A 170 7.69 35.15 -10.06
CA SER A 170 7.03 35.56 -8.81
C SER A 170 5.74 36.35 -9.06
N GLY A 171 5.71 37.21 -10.08
CA GLY A 171 4.51 37.91 -10.55
C GLY A 171 3.41 36.95 -11.03
N ILE A 172 3.77 35.95 -11.85
CA ILE A 172 2.85 34.90 -12.29
C ILE A 172 2.34 34.08 -11.11
N HIS A 173 3.21 33.66 -10.19
CA HIS A 173 2.78 32.92 -8.99
C HIS A 173 1.88 33.77 -8.09
N LYS A 174 2.16 35.08 -7.94
CA LYS A 174 1.30 36.00 -7.18
C LYS A 174 -0.06 36.21 -7.85
N GLN A 175 -0.11 36.36 -9.18
CA GLN A 175 -1.37 36.39 -9.93
C GLN A 175 -2.15 35.07 -9.78
N ARG A 176 -1.48 33.93 -9.88
CA ARG A 176 -2.10 32.61 -9.73
C ARG A 176 -2.59 32.35 -8.31
N LEU A 177 -1.88 32.84 -7.30
CA LEU A 177 -2.30 32.78 -5.90
C LEU A 177 -3.51 33.69 -5.63
N SER A 178 -3.51 34.91 -6.18
CA SER A 178 -4.69 35.80 -6.13
C SER A 178 -5.88 35.13 -6.81
N TYR A 179 -5.72 34.62 -8.03
CA TYR A 179 -6.77 33.91 -8.76
C TYR A 179 -7.33 32.70 -7.99
N LEU A 180 -6.47 31.90 -7.34
CA LEU A 180 -6.95 30.79 -6.49
C LEU A 180 -7.73 31.30 -5.27
N HIS A 181 -7.24 32.36 -4.63
CA HIS A 181 -7.90 32.96 -3.47
C HIS A 181 -9.26 33.59 -3.85
N ASP A 182 -9.30 34.33 -4.96
CA ASP A 182 -10.50 34.97 -5.51
C ASP A 182 -11.55 33.92 -5.92
N ASN A 183 -11.13 32.80 -6.51
CA ASN A 183 -12.00 31.65 -6.77
C ASN A 183 -12.50 31.00 -5.48
N TYR A 184 -11.64 30.71 -4.50
CA TYR A 184 -12.03 30.11 -3.23
C TYR A 184 -13.04 31.00 -2.45
N VAL A 185 -12.82 32.31 -2.43
CA VAL A 185 -13.73 33.30 -1.81
C VAL A 185 -15.02 33.49 -2.62
N LYS A 186 -15.03 33.15 -3.92
CA LYS A 186 -16.25 33.08 -4.74
C LYS A 186 -17.04 31.81 -4.47
N GLU A 187 -16.38 30.65 -4.46
CA GLU A 187 -16.97 29.35 -4.12
C GLU A 187 -17.58 29.36 -2.71
N LEU A 188 -16.88 29.91 -1.71
CA LEU A 188 -17.42 30.11 -0.35
C LEU A 188 -18.72 30.91 -0.35
N ARG A 189 -18.79 32.02 -1.10
CA ARG A 189 -19.99 32.86 -1.17
C ARG A 189 -21.13 32.20 -1.96
N GLU A 190 -20.82 31.40 -2.97
CA GLU A 190 -21.81 30.59 -3.69
C GLU A 190 -22.39 29.50 -2.76
N LEU A 191 -21.55 28.85 -1.96
CA LEU A 191 -21.95 27.80 -1.02
C LEU A 191 -22.76 28.37 0.17
N GLU A 192 -22.37 29.52 0.70
CA GLU A 192 -23.15 30.28 1.69
C GLU A 192 -24.52 30.70 1.12
N TYR A 193 -24.55 31.22 -0.12
CA TYR A 193 -25.79 31.56 -0.80
C TYR A 193 -26.71 30.35 -0.99
N ILE A 194 -26.21 29.24 -1.52
CA ILE A 194 -26.97 27.98 -1.69
C ILE A 194 -27.53 27.52 -0.35
N GLY A 195 -26.70 27.46 0.70
CA GLY A 195 -27.14 27.04 2.04
C GLY A 195 -28.25 27.93 2.63
N THR A 196 -28.21 29.24 2.40
CA THR A 196 -29.30 30.15 2.82
C THR A 196 -30.58 29.93 2.01
N VAL A 197 -30.49 29.71 0.70
CA VAL A 197 -31.64 29.39 -0.16
C VAL A 197 -32.30 28.08 0.28
N GLU A 198 -31.53 27.00 0.44
CA GLU A 198 -32.04 25.70 0.89
C GLU A 198 -32.70 25.78 2.27
N LEU A 199 -32.09 26.47 3.24
CA LEU A 199 -32.67 26.71 4.56
C LEU A 199 -34.01 27.46 4.48
N THR A 200 -34.11 28.50 3.63
CA THR A 200 -35.38 29.22 3.47
C THR A 200 -36.45 28.38 2.77
N GLU A 201 -36.08 27.54 1.80
CA GLU A 201 -37.02 26.64 1.13
C GLU A 201 -37.55 25.56 2.08
N VAL A 202 -36.68 24.93 2.88
CA VAL A 202 -37.08 23.95 3.92
C VAL A 202 -37.97 24.61 4.97
N LYS A 203 -37.64 25.82 5.42
CA LYS A 203 -38.47 26.59 6.36
C LYS A 203 -39.87 26.85 5.79
N ASN A 204 -39.97 27.30 4.53
CA ASN A 204 -41.25 27.57 3.88
C ASN A 204 -42.08 26.29 3.70
N LYS A 205 -41.45 25.17 3.32
CA LYS A 205 -42.10 23.84 3.24
C LYS A 205 -42.68 23.40 4.59
N LEU A 206 -41.91 23.56 5.67
CA LEU A 206 -42.36 23.24 7.03
C LEU A 206 -43.54 24.13 7.47
N GLU A 207 -43.45 25.45 7.24
CA GLU A 207 -44.50 26.40 7.62
C GLU A 207 -45.82 26.13 6.85
N ASN A 208 -45.75 25.74 5.58
CA ASN A 208 -46.91 25.32 4.80
C ASN A 208 -47.51 24.01 5.33
N SER A 209 -46.69 23.01 5.66
CA SER A 209 -47.18 21.75 6.22
C SER A 209 -47.88 21.94 7.57
N CYS A 210 -47.40 22.85 8.42
CA CYS A 210 -48.12 23.23 9.66
C CYS A 210 -49.51 23.84 9.36
N LYS A 211 -49.62 24.76 8.39
CA LYS A 211 -50.90 25.37 7.99
C LYS A 211 -51.90 24.35 7.42
N GLU A 212 -51.41 23.35 6.68
CA GLU A 212 -52.22 22.23 6.20
C GLU A 212 -52.76 21.38 7.38
N GLN A 213 -51.90 21.06 8.35
CA GLN A 213 -52.30 20.32 9.56
C GLN A 213 -53.35 21.07 10.38
N ASP A 214 -53.17 22.37 10.62
CA ASP A 214 -54.16 23.21 11.31
C ASP A 214 -55.52 23.21 10.60
N THR A 215 -55.50 23.27 9.26
CA THR A 215 -56.72 23.23 8.43
C THR A 215 -57.44 21.89 8.55
N ILE A 216 -56.70 20.77 8.56
CA ILE A 216 -57.25 19.43 8.75
C ILE A 216 -57.86 19.28 10.15
N ILE A 217 -57.16 19.74 11.20
CA ILE A 217 -57.63 19.70 12.59
C ILE A 217 -58.93 20.51 12.74
N PHE A 218 -58.99 21.71 12.16
CA PHE A 218 -60.19 22.55 12.16
C PHE A 218 -61.39 21.85 11.48
N ALA A 219 -61.17 21.25 10.31
CA ALA A 219 -62.21 20.53 9.58
C ALA A 219 -62.73 19.30 10.36
N GLN A 220 -61.83 18.53 10.99
CA GLN A 220 -62.20 17.38 11.82
C GLN A 220 -63.02 17.79 13.05
N ASN A 221 -62.60 18.84 13.76
CA ASN A 221 -63.33 19.36 14.92
C ASN A 221 -64.75 19.82 14.54
N LYS A 222 -64.89 20.56 13.43
CA LYS A 222 -66.21 21.01 12.93
C LYS A 222 -67.13 19.85 12.52
N SER A 223 -66.57 18.77 12.00
CA SER A 223 -67.30 17.54 11.69
C SER A 223 -67.80 16.83 12.95
N LEU A 224 -66.95 16.72 13.98
CA LEU A 224 -67.31 16.13 15.29
C LEU A 224 -68.42 16.91 16.00
N GLU A 225 -68.36 18.24 15.95
CA GLU A 225 -69.37 19.12 16.56
C GLU A 225 -70.76 18.94 15.92
N SER A 226 -70.82 18.92 14.58
CA SER A 226 -72.05 18.62 13.82
C SER A 226 -72.64 17.23 14.15
N SER A 227 -71.79 16.21 14.30
CA SER A 227 -72.20 14.86 14.68
C SER A 227 -72.81 14.79 16.09
N LEU A 228 -72.20 15.50 17.05
CA LEU A 228 -72.68 15.62 18.43
C LEU A 228 -74.06 16.31 18.50
N GLU A 229 -74.27 17.37 17.73
CA GLU A 229 -75.55 18.09 17.69
C GLU A 229 -76.68 17.27 17.06
N LYS A 230 -76.35 16.48 16.02
CA LYS A 230 -77.26 15.49 15.42
C LYS A 230 -77.67 14.39 16.43
N THR A 231 -76.74 13.90 17.24
CA THR A 231 -77.05 12.89 18.27
C THR A 231 -77.89 13.48 19.41
N ARG A 232 -77.65 14.73 19.82
CA ARG A 232 -78.45 15.45 20.83
C ARG A 232 -79.90 15.62 20.39
N SER A 233 -80.14 16.06 19.15
CA SER A 233 -81.49 16.24 18.60
C SER A 233 -82.25 14.92 18.46
N GLN A 234 -81.60 13.84 18.01
CA GLN A 234 -82.21 12.51 17.91
C GLN A 234 -82.69 11.96 19.27
N ASN A 235 -81.90 12.13 20.33
CA ASN A 235 -82.27 11.68 21.68
C ASN A 235 -83.48 12.45 22.26
N ALA A 236 -83.63 13.74 21.94
CA ALA A 236 -84.79 14.54 22.34
C ALA A 236 -86.09 14.10 21.64
N ILE A 237 -86.00 13.71 20.36
CA ILE A 237 -87.14 13.19 19.59
C ILE A 237 -87.55 11.81 20.11
N HIS A 238 -86.59 10.90 20.33
CA HIS A 238 -86.87 9.54 20.79
C HIS A 238 -87.61 9.50 22.14
N THR A 239 -87.26 10.40 23.06
CA THR A 239 -87.92 10.54 24.37
C THR A 239 -89.39 11.00 24.25
N ARG A 240 -89.73 11.77 23.20
CA ARG A 240 -91.09 12.31 22.99
C ARG A 240 -92.04 11.28 22.39
N THR A 241 -91.54 10.41 21.50
CA THR A 241 -92.35 9.43 20.76
C THR A 241 -92.87 8.28 21.64
N ILE A 242 -92.08 7.84 22.62
CA ILE A 242 -92.41 6.70 23.51
C ILE A 242 -93.68 6.96 24.35
N VAL A 243 -93.99 8.22 24.66
CA VAL A 243 -95.10 8.58 25.57
C VAL A 243 -96.47 8.58 24.89
N HIS A 244 -96.55 8.69 23.56
CA HIS A 244 -97.82 8.93 22.85
C HIS A 244 -98.40 7.70 22.13
N SER A 245 -97.58 6.76 21.64
CA SER A 245 -98.02 5.75 20.66
C SER A 245 -98.33 4.35 21.21
N VAL A 246 -98.11 4.09 22.50
CA VAL A 246 -98.09 2.71 23.05
C VAL A 246 -99.47 2.05 23.16
N CYS A 247 -100.56 2.81 23.31
CA CYS A 247 -101.88 2.21 23.55
C CYS A 247 -102.75 2.05 22.27
N LYS A 248 -102.53 0.90 21.60
CA LYS A 248 -103.60 -0.07 21.22
C LYS A 248 -104.03 -0.24 19.74
N SER A 249 -103.30 0.24 18.72
CA SER A 249 -103.71 -0.01 17.31
C SER A 249 -102.60 -0.31 16.29
N HIS A 250 -101.36 -0.56 16.72
CA HIS A 250 -100.17 -0.56 15.84
C HIS A 250 -99.40 -1.89 15.76
N ILE A 251 -99.94 -2.99 16.30
CA ILE A 251 -99.24 -4.29 16.33
C ILE A 251 -99.34 -4.97 14.96
N ASP A 252 -100.56 -5.14 14.43
CA ASP A 252 -100.82 -6.01 13.28
C ASP A 252 -100.34 -5.47 11.91
N LYS A 253 -99.88 -4.21 11.84
CA LYS A 253 -99.42 -3.56 10.60
C LYS A 253 -97.89 -3.41 10.50
N LYS A 254 -97.15 -3.63 11.59
CA LYS A 254 -95.69 -3.44 11.60
C LYS A 254 -94.88 -4.65 11.13
N GLU A 255 -95.44 -5.85 11.22
CA GLU A 255 -94.76 -7.09 10.80
C GLU A 255 -94.44 -7.07 9.29
N GLU A 256 -95.38 -6.55 8.49
CA GLU A 256 -95.33 -6.49 7.02
C GLU A 256 -94.28 -5.47 6.53
N ASP A 257 -94.33 -4.22 7.04
CA ASP A 257 -93.35 -3.16 6.73
C ASP A 257 -91.90 -3.59 7.06
N ILE A 258 -91.70 -4.36 8.14
CA ILE A 258 -90.38 -4.86 8.57
C ILE A 258 -89.85 -5.93 7.61
N MET A 259 -90.73 -6.77 7.04
CA MET A 259 -90.36 -7.83 6.11
C MET A 259 -89.89 -7.24 4.76
N GLU A 260 -90.60 -6.22 4.25
CA GLU A 260 -90.21 -5.49 3.04
C GLU A 260 -88.88 -4.74 3.23
N LEU A 261 -88.70 -4.06 4.37
CA LEU A 261 -87.45 -3.40 4.75
C LEU A 261 -86.27 -4.37 4.79
N ARG A 262 -86.46 -5.57 5.35
CA ARG A 262 -85.41 -6.62 5.39
C ARG A 262 -85.02 -7.07 4.00
N HIS A 263 -85.98 -7.37 3.12
CA HIS A 263 -85.68 -7.82 1.76
C HIS A 263 -84.87 -6.76 0.98
N ARG A 264 -85.26 -5.48 1.08
CA ARG A 264 -84.53 -4.36 0.44
C ARG A 264 -83.11 -4.18 0.98
N VAL A 265 -82.90 -4.29 2.30
CA VAL A 265 -81.57 -4.14 2.90
C VAL A 265 -80.65 -5.32 2.55
N VAL A 266 -81.17 -6.56 2.56
CA VAL A 266 -80.41 -7.76 2.17
C VAL A 266 -80.03 -7.70 0.69
N GLY A 267 -80.97 -7.39 -0.21
CA GLY A 267 -80.66 -7.25 -1.64
C GLY A 267 -79.64 -6.14 -1.94
N ASN A 268 -79.70 -5.02 -1.21
CA ASN A 268 -78.68 -3.97 -1.31
C ASN A 268 -77.30 -4.44 -0.80
N MET A 269 -77.25 -5.25 0.27
CA MET A 269 -76.02 -5.81 0.80
C MET A 269 -75.41 -6.85 -0.14
N GLU A 270 -76.22 -7.72 -0.75
CA GLU A 270 -75.79 -8.72 -1.74
C GLU A 270 -75.27 -8.06 -3.03
N ASN A 271 -75.91 -6.97 -3.48
CA ASN A 271 -75.44 -6.15 -4.59
C ASN A 271 -74.09 -5.48 -4.29
N LEU A 272 -73.93 -4.86 -3.11
CA LEU A 272 -72.65 -4.26 -2.69
C LEU A 272 -71.55 -5.31 -2.50
N TRP A 273 -71.89 -6.50 -2.00
CA TRP A 273 -70.95 -7.61 -1.89
C TRP A 273 -70.49 -8.11 -3.26
N SER A 274 -71.42 -8.23 -4.22
CA SER A 274 -71.11 -8.61 -5.60
C SER A 274 -70.23 -7.56 -6.31
N GLN A 275 -70.50 -6.27 -6.07
CA GLN A 275 -69.65 -5.17 -6.56
C GLN A 275 -68.25 -5.20 -5.94
N LEU A 276 -68.14 -5.44 -4.63
CA LEU A 276 -66.85 -5.57 -3.95
C LEU A 276 -66.05 -6.73 -4.56
N LEU A 277 -66.66 -7.90 -4.70
CA LEU A 277 -66.00 -9.09 -5.27
C LEU A 277 -65.58 -8.86 -6.72
N ALA A 278 -66.39 -8.17 -7.53
CA ALA A 278 -66.01 -7.74 -8.88
C ALA A 278 -64.79 -6.80 -8.84
N THR A 279 -64.79 -5.76 -8.00
CA THR A 279 -63.65 -4.82 -7.92
C THR A 279 -62.36 -5.47 -7.42
N ILE A 280 -62.44 -6.48 -6.54
CA ILE A 280 -61.29 -7.29 -6.12
C ILE A 280 -60.77 -8.11 -7.31
N THR A 281 -61.66 -8.79 -8.04
CA THR A 281 -61.31 -9.60 -9.21
C THR A 281 -60.68 -8.74 -10.31
N ASP A 282 -61.26 -7.56 -10.59
CA ASP A 282 -60.71 -6.58 -11.54
C ASP A 282 -59.33 -6.08 -11.08
N TYR A 283 -59.14 -5.80 -9.79
CA TYR A 283 -57.86 -5.38 -9.24
C TYR A 283 -56.80 -6.50 -9.32
N GLU A 284 -57.17 -7.75 -9.07
CA GLU A 284 -56.28 -8.90 -9.25
C GLU A 284 -55.85 -9.03 -10.71
N VAL A 285 -56.79 -9.01 -11.66
CA VAL A 285 -56.49 -9.05 -13.11
C VAL A 285 -55.63 -7.87 -13.56
N LEU A 286 -55.91 -6.65 -13.08
CA LEU A 286 -55.13 -5.45 -13.41
C LEU A 286 -53.72 -5.45 -12.79
N THR A 287 -53.51 -6.14 -11.66
CA THR A 287 -52.21 -6.23 -11.00
C THR A 287 -51.41 -7.47 -11.36
N GLU A 288 -52.03 -8.50 -11.94
CA GLU A 288 -51.43 -9.79 -12.29
C GLU A 288 -50.13 -9.65 -13.10
N ASN A 289 -50.14 -8.82 -14.16
CA ASN A 289 -48.94 -8.59 -14.98
C ASN A 289 -47.81 -7.91 -14.20
N LYS A 290 -48.13 -6.98 -13.29
CA LYS A 290 -47.15 -6.32 -12.42
C LYS A 290 -46.59 -7.27 -11.36
N ARG A 291 -47.44 -8.18 -10.85
CA ARG A 291 -47.06 -9.23 -9.90
C ARG A 291 -46.08 -10.22 -10.51
N LYS A 292 -46.38 -10.71 -11.73
CA LYS A 292 -45.47 -11.55 -12.53
C LYS A 292 -44.14 -10.88 -12.85
N GLN A 293 -44.16 -9.58 -13.21
CA GLN A 293 -42.92 -8.81 -13.41
C GLN A 293 -42.11 -8.67 -12.12
N TYR A 294 -42.76 -8.44 -10.98
CA TYR A 294 -42.10 -8.40 -9.67
C TYR A 294 -41.51 -9.76 -9.28
N GLU A 295 -42.24 -10.86 -9.47
CA GLU A 295 -41.75 -12.22 -9.19
C GLU A 295 -40.53 -12.56 -10.07
N TYR A 296 -40.57 -12.25 -11.37
CA TYR A 296 -39.42 -12.43 -12.26
C TYR A 296 -38.18 -11.61 -11.84
N LEU A 297 -38.36 -10.33 -11.51
CA LEU A 297 -37.27 -9.48 -11.03
C LEU A 297 -36.73 -9.94 -9.67
N LYS A 298 -37.59 -10.48 -8.81
CA LYS A 298 -37.21 -11.06 -7.52
C LYS A 298 -36.40 -12.34 -7.72
N GLU A 299 -36.80 -13.23 -8.63
CA GLU A 299 -36.02 -14.44 -8.97
C GLU A 299 -34.64 -14.08 -9.53
N GLN A 300 -34.54 -13.02 -10.35
CA GLN A 300 -33.25 -12.50 -10.81
C GLN A 300 -32.40 -11.94 -9.66
N ASP A 301 -32.96 -11.12 -8.77
CA ASP A 301 -32.24 -10.57 -7.63
C ASP A 301 -31.81 -11.67 -6.64
N ASP A 302 -32.68 -12.65 -6.37
CA ASP A 302 -32.36 -13.81 -5.53
C ASP A 302 -31.23 -14.66 -6.16
N ALA A 303 -31.18 -14.81 -7.49
CA ALA A 303 -30.10 -15.50 -8.21
C ALA A 303 -28.77 -14.71 -8.17
N VAL A 304 -28.80 -13.40 -8.44
CA VAL A 304 -27.62 -12.52 -8.33
C VAL A 304 -27.10 -12.47 -6.89
N ARG A 305 -28.00 -12.49 -5.89
CA ARG A 305 -27.61 -12.55 -4.48
C ARG A 305 -26.94 -13.88 -4.11
N ALA A 306 -27.38 -14.99 -4.71
CA ALA A 306 -26.75 -16.29 -4.53
C ALA A 306 -25.35 -16.36 -5.17
N GLU A 307 -25.17 -15.77 -6.36
CA GLU A 307 -23.85 -15.62 -6.99
C GLU A 307 -22.94 -14.69 -6.16
N ALA A 308 -23.45 -13.54 -5.73
CA ALA A 308 -22.71 -12.58 -4.91
C ALA A 308 -22.24 -13.16 -3.57
N ALA A 309 -23.00 -14.09 -2.97
CA ALA A 309 -22.61 -14.80 -1.76
C ALA A 309 -21.38 -15.71 -1.94
N MET A 310 -20.99 -16.03 -3.17
CA MET A 310 -19.77 -16.81 -3.46
C MET A 310 -18.50 -15.95 -3.48
N PHE A 311 -18.60 -14.64 -3.78
CA PHE A 311 -17.43 -13.77 -3.88
C PHE A 311 -16.61 -13.66 -2.58
N PRO A 312 -17.19 -13.56 -1.36
CA PRO A 312 -16.40 -13.55 -0.12
C PRO A 312 -15.55 -14.82 0.06
N LYS A 313 -16.06 -15.98 -0.37
CA LYS A 313 -15.31 -17.25 -0.31
C LYS A 313 -14.17 -17.28 -1.33
N GLN A 314 -14.42 -16.83 -2.55
CA GLN A 314 -13.36 -16.69 -3.57
C GLN A 314 -12.31 -15.66 -3.15
N GLN A 315 -12.73 -14.54 -2.56
CA GLN A 315 -11.83 -13.52 -2.03
C GLN A 315 -10.96 -14.06 -0.89
N SER A 316 -11.52 -14.85 0.04
CA SER A 316 -10.73 -15.53 1.08
C SER A 316 -9.69 -16.46 0.44
N GLN A 317 -10.09 -17.31 -0.51
CA GLN A 317 -9.16 -18.21 -1.21
C GLN A 317 -8.05 -17.45 -1.95
N LEU A 318 -8.37 -16.33 -2.58
CA LEU A 318 -7.37 -15.48 -3.24
C LEU A 318 -6.41 -14.85 -2.23
N LEU A 319 -6.91 -14.35 -1.09
CA LEU A 319 -6.08 -13.82 0.00
C LEU A 319 -5.15 -14.91 0.57
N ASP A 320 -5.67 -16.11 0.82
CA ASP A 320 -4.87 -17.26 1.26
C ASP A 320 -3.75 -17.59 0.25
N THR A 321 -4.04 -17.58 -1.06
CA THR A 321 -2.99 -17.79 -2.09
C THR A 321 -1.98 -16.64 -2.18
N ILE A 322 -2.41 -15.40 -1.95
CA ILE A 322 -1.53 -14.24 -1.88
C ILE A 322 -0.57 -14.36 -0.68
N ASP A 323 -1.05 -14.80 0.48
CA ASP A 323 -0.19 -14.92 1.66
C ASP A 323 0.74 -16.14 1.58
N ILE A 324 0.31 -17.26 0.97
CA ILE A 324 1.19 -18.38 0.63
C ILE A 324 2.29 -17.95 -0.35
N THR A 325 1.95 -17.21 -1.40
CA THR A 325 2.94 -16.78 -2.42
C THR A 325 3.88 -15.68 -1.91
N LYS A 326 3.46 -14.84 -0.95
CA LYS A 326 4.37 -13.97 -0.19
C LYS A 326 5.38 -14.78 0.63
N GLY A 327 4.92 -15.78 1.38
CA GLY A 327 5.81 -16.66 2.15
C GLY A 327 6.87 -17.33 1.26
N GLN A 328 6.44 -17.89 0.12
CA GLN A 328 7.37 -18.46 -0.88
C GLN A 328 8.35 -17.42 -1.46
N LEU A 329 7.92 -16.16 -1.63
CA LEU A 329 8.80 -15.09 -2.11
C LEU A 329 9.84 -14.71 -1.07
N ASP A 330 9.46 -14.66 0.22
CA ASP A 330 10.33 -14.37 1.35
C ASP A 330 11.36 -15.51 1.56
N ASP A 331 10.93 -16.78 1.50
CA ASP A 331 11.80 -17.95 1.53
C ASP A 331 12.86 -17.89 0.40
N LEU A 332 12.41 -17.66 -0.84
CA LEU A 332 13.31 -17.50 -2.00
C LEU A 332 14.20 -16.25 -1.89
N ALA A 333 13.77 -15.19 -1.20
CA ALA A 333 14.59 -14.01 -0.94
C ALA A 333 15.68 -14.33 0.10
N TRP A 334 15.35 -15.11 1.13
CA TRP A 334 16.27 -15.59 2.14
C TRP A 334 17.34 -16.53 1.54
N GLU A 335 16.94 -17.56 0.79
CA GLU A 335 17.87 -18.49 0.11
C GLU A 335 18.85 -17.75 -0.83
N ARG A 336 18.34 -16.80 -1.63
CA ARG A 336 19.20 -15.96 -2.50
C ARG A 336 20.11 -15.05 -1.69
N GLY A 337 19.65 -14.55 -0.54
CA GLY A 337 20.46 -13.80 0.42
C GLY A 337 21.65 -14.63 0.91
N GLU A 338 21.39 -15.86 1.35
CA GLU A 338 22.41 -16.80 1.82
C GLU A 338 23.43 -17.13 0.71
N GLN A 339 22.98 -17.51 -0.49
CA GLN A 339 23.84 -17.75 -1.65
C GLN A 339 24.71 -16.55 -2.01
N ILE A 340 24.17 -15.32 -1.96
CA ILE A 340 24.93 -14.09 -2.19
C ILE A 340 25.99 -13.88 -1.10
N THR A 341 25.70 -14.23 0.16
CA THR A 341 26.71 -14.14 1.24
C THR A 341 27.81 -15.19 1.09
N GLU A 342 27.48 -16.42 0.68
CA GLU A 342 28.47 -17.47 0.43
C GLU A 342 29.38 -17.08 -0.75
N LEU A 343 28.82 -16.66 -1.88
CA LEU A 343 29.60 -16.23 -3.05
C LEU A 343 30.50 -15.03 -2.74
N LYS A 344 30.05 -14.08 -1.91
CA LYS A 344 30.91 -12.98 -1.40
C LYS A 344 32.06 -13.51 -0.55
N GLN A 345 31.82 -14.50 0.31
CA GLN A 345 32.85 -15.12 1.14
C GLN A 345 33.88 -15.89 0.29
N GLN A 346 33.43 -16.64 -0.72
CA GLN A 346 34.30 -17.34 -1.67
C GLN A 346 35.16 -16.34 -2.49
N LEU A 347 34.57 -15.23 -2.96
CA LEU A 347 35.28 -14.19 -3.70
C LEU A 347 36.35 -13.50 -2.82
N GLU A 348 36.04 -13.24 -1.55
CA GLU A 348 37.00 -12.69 -0.58
C GLU A 348 38.16 -13.66 -0.29
N GLN A 349 37.90 -14.97 -0.21
CA GLN A 349 38.94 -16.00 -0.08
C GLN A 349 39.84 -16.07 -1.32
N LEU A 350 39.25 -16.05 -2.52
CA LEU A 350 39.99 -16.04 -3.78
C LEU A 350 40.86 -14.78 -3.93
N ASN A 351 40.34 -13.60 -3.54
CA ASN A 351 41.10 -12.36 -3.54
C ASN A 351 42.33 -12.44 -2.61
N LYS A 352 42.19 -13.03 -1.41
CA LYS A 352 43.32 -13.28 -0.50
C LYS A 352 44.36 -14.20 -1.13
N ALA A 353 43.94 -15.33 -1.72
CA ALA A 353 44.83 -16.24 -2.42
C ALA A 353 45.57 -15.58 -3.60
N ILE A 354 44.90 -14.72 -4.36
CA ILE A 354 45.50 -13.94 -5.46
C ILE A 354 46.54 -12.94 -4.92
N TRP A 355 46.27 -12.27 -3.80
CA TRP A 355 47.24 -11.36 -3.16
C TRP A 355 48.48 -12.11 -2.66
N ASP A 356 48.29 -13.27 -2.01
CA ASP A 356 49.40 -14.13 -1.57
C ASP A 356 50.25 -14.62 -2.75
N LEU A 357 49.63 -15.05 -3.84
CA LEU A 357 50.32 -15.46 -5.07
C LEU A 357 51.10 -14.30 -5.70
N ARG A 358 50.50 -13.10 -5.80
CA ARG A 358 51.19 -11.90 -6.29
C ARG A 358 52.39 -11.54 -5.41
N SER A 359 52.26 -11.65 -4.09
CA SER A 359 53.37 -11.45 -3.15
C SER A 359 54.50 -12.47 -3.38
N LYS A 360 54.16 -13.76 -3.46
CA LYS A 360 55.12 -14.85 -3.74
C LYS A 360 55.85 -14.64 -5.08
N ILE A 361 55.14 -14.28 -6.16
CA ILE A 361 55.72 -13.98 -7.47
C ILE A 361 56.69 -12.79 -7.37
N LYS A 362 56.31 -11.71 -6.70
CA LYS A 362 57.17 -10.53 -6.53
C LYS A 362 58.46 -10.88 -5.75
N MET A 363 58.37 -11.70 -4.70
CA MET A 363 59.53 -12.15 -3.94
C MET A 363 60.44 -13.09 -4.75
N ALA A 364 59.87 -13.97 -5.57
CA ALA A 364 60.63 -14.81 -6.49
C ALA A 364 61.39 -13.96 -7.53
N GLN A 365 60.72 -13.00 -8.17
CA GLN A 365 61.33 -12.06 -9.12
C GLN A 365 62.49 -11.25 -8.50
N ILE A 366 62.34 -10.77 -7.27
CA ILE A 366 63.42 -10.07 -6.54
C ILE A 366 64.59 -11.03 -6.26
N THR A 367 64.30 -12.26 -5.82
CA THR A 367 65.32 -13.28 -5.51
C THR A 367 66.12 -13.66 -6.76
N ASP A 368 65.44 -13.87 -7.89
CA ASP A 368 66.09 -14.24 -9.14
C ASP A 368 66.87 -13.07 -9.75
N ALA A 369 66.39 -11.83 -9.63
CA ALA A 369 67.16 -10.64 -10.02
C ALA A 369 68.48 -10.52 -9.21
N ILE A 370 68.45 -10.82 -7.91
CA ILE A 370 69.66 -10.85 -7.06
C ILE A 370 70.60 -11.99 -7.50
N ARG A 371 70.09 -13.19 -7.75
CA ARG A 371 70.87 -14.34 -8.23
C ARG A 371 71.52 -14.07 -9.58
N LEU A 372 70.78 -13.49 -10.52
CA LEU A 372 71.23 -13.20 -11.88
C LEU A 372 72.28 -12.08 -11.88
N LYS A 373 72.12 -11.05 -11.02
CA LYS A 373 73.17 -10.05 -10.76
C LYS A 373 74.44 -10.70 -10.19
N LYS A 374 74.33 -11.61 -9.22
CA LYS A 374 75.49 -12.35 -8.66
C LYS A 374 76.19 -13.20 -9.72
N LEU A 375 75.43 -13.94 -10.54
CA LEU A 375 75.96 -14.76 -11.62
C LEU A 375 76.69 -13.91 -12.68
N SER A 376 76.11 -12.78 -13.07
CA SER A 376 76.73 -11.83 -14.01
C SER A 376 78.06 -11.27 -13.48
N VAL A 377 78.14 -10.91 -12.20
CA VAL A 377 79.39 -10.46 -11.57
C VAL A 377 80.45 -11.55 -11.57
N ILE A 378 80.09 -12.78 -11.19
CA ILE A 378 81.03 -13.93 -11.17
C ILE A 378 81.50 -14.26 -12.59
N SER A 379 80.59 -14.37 -13.56
CA SER A 379 80.89 -14.68 -14.96
C SER A 379 81.83 -13.63 -15.58
N ASN A 380 81.56 -12.34 -15.36
CA ASN A 380 82.44 -11.27 -15.82
C ASN A 380 83.81 -11.28 -15.12
N GLY A 381 83.89 -11.72 -13.86
CA GLY A 381 85.15 -11.94 -13.15
C GLY A 381 85.97 -13.06 -13.77
N VAL A 382 85.35 -14.24 -13.96
CA VAL A 382 85.98 -15.40 -14.61
C VAL A 382 86.44 -15.06 -16.03
N LYS A 383 85.60 -14.35 -16.81
CA LYS A 383 85.96 -13.89 -18.15
C LYS A 383 87.21 -13.00 -18.12
N LYS A 384 87.30 -12.01 -17.22
CA LYS A 384 88.48 -11.15 -17.10
C LYS A 384 89.76 -11.91 -16.76
N GLU A 385 89.69 -12.95 -15.92
CA GLU A 385 90.86 -13.79 -15.64
C GLU A 385 91.25 -14.68 -16.84
N LEU A 386 90.27 -15.20 -17.59
CA LEU A 386 90.52 -15.93 -18.84
C LEU A 386 91.15 -15.00 -19.91
N ASP A 387 90.64 -13.77 -20.07
CA ASP A 387 91.18 -12.78 -21.00
C ASP A 387 92.65 -12.45 -20.64
N LYS A 388 92.99 -12.26 -19.36
CA LYS A 388 94.39 -12.08 -18.90
C LYS A 388 95.28 -13.30 -19.17
N ILE A 389 94.74 -14.52 -19.04
CA ILE A 389 95.49 -15.75 -19.35
C ILE A 389 95.73 -15.83 -20.86
N LEU A 390 94.74 -15.47 -21.68
CA LEU A 390 94.86 -15.40 -23.13
C LEU A 390 95.90 -14.36 -23.55
N GLU A 391 95.89 -13.15 -22.98
CA GLU A 391 96.92 -12.11 -23.21
C GLU A 391 98.34 -12.61 -22.88
N LYS A 392 98.52 -13.32 -21.77
CA LYS A 392 99.82 -13.95 -21.43
C LYS A 392 100.20 -15.02 -22.44
N GLY A 393 99.24 -15.83 -22.90
CA GLY A 393 99.44 -16.86 -23.92
C GLY A 393 99.86 -16.27 -25.27
N THR A 394 99.18 -15.23 -25.75
CA THR A 394 99.51 -14.56 -27.02
C THR A 394 100.84 -13.81 -26.94
N MET A 395 101.18 -13.20 -25.79
CA MET A 395 102.49 -12.60 -25.56
C MET A 395 103.62 -13.65 -25.58
N LEU A 396 103.42 -14.81 -24.95
CA LEU A 396 104.38 -15.93 -25.01
C LEU A 396 104.53 -16.47 -26.45
N GLN A 397 103.44 -16.56 -27.20
CA GLN A 397 103.46 -16.98 -28.61
C GLN A 397 104.19 -15.97 -29.50
N LEU A 398 103.97 -14.67 -29.31
CA LEU A 398 104.67 -13.60 -30.01
C LEU A 398 106.18 -13.59 -29.69
N LEU A 399 106.53 -13.72 -28.41
CA LEU A 399 107.94 -13.83 -27.98
C LEU A 399 108.60 -15.08 -28.57
N SER A 400 107.90 -16.23 -28.59
CA SER A 400 108.39 -17.46 -29.21
C SER A 400 108.67 -17.25 -30.72
N GLN A 401 107.74 -16.63 -31.45
CA GLN A 401 107.94 -16.30 -32.87
C GLN A 401 109.12 -15.34 -33.11
N LEU A 402 109.25 -14.28 -32.30
CA LEU A 402 110.37 -13.35 -32.37
C LEU A 402 111.71 -14.03 -32.06
N CYS A 403 111.77 -14.84 -31.00
CA CYS A 403 112.96 -15.63 -30.68
C CYS A 403 113.32 -16.60 -31.81
N SER A 404 112.36 -17.34 -32.36
CA SER A 404 112.59 -18.24 -33.51
C SER A 404 113.06 -17.52 -34.78
N SER A 405 112.74 -16.23 -34.95
CA SER A 405 113.24 -15.43 -36.08
C SER A 405 114.68 -14.94 -35.92
N LEU A 406 115.22 -14.98 -34.70
CA LEU A 406 116.60 -14.60 -34.36
C LEU A 406 117.55 -15.80 -34.22
N GLU A 407 117.02 -17.03 -34.30
CA GLU A 407 117.81 -18.26 -34.32
C GLU A 407 118.25 -18.60 -35.75
N GLU A 408 119.52 -18.98 -35.91
CA GLU A 408 120.05 -19.41 -37.20
C GLU A 408 119.37 -20.72 -37.67
N PRO A 409 119.04 -20.87 -38.97
CA PRO A 409 118.57 -22.14 -39.49
C PRO A 409 119.71 -23.15 -39.51
N ARG A 410 119.73 -24.04 -38.52
CA ARG A 410 120.64 -25.19 -38.46
C ARG A 410 119.94 -26.44 -38.96
N ASP A 411 120.70 -27.27 -39.67
CA ASP A 411 120.21 -28.53 -40.19
C ASP A 411 119.86 -29.53 -39.07
N GLY A 412 118.68 -30.12 -39.17
CA GLY A 412 118.48 -31.51 -38.76
C GLY A 412 118.35 -31.85 -37.29
N ILE A 413 117.95 -30.94 -36.38
CA ILE A 413 117.48 -31.34 -35.03
C ILE A 413 116.09 -30.76 -34.73
N ASP A 414 115.18 -31.69 -34.45
CA ASP A 414 113.76 -31.56 -34.08
C ASP A 414 113.29 -30.16 -33.63
N LYS A 415 112.55 -29.49 -34.52
CA LYS A 415 111.81 -28.23 -34.25
C LYS A 415 110.59 -28.50 -33.37
N CYS A 416 110.80 -28.96 -32.14
CA CYS A 416 109.78 -29.19 -31.11
C CYS A 416 108.46 -29.72 -31.70
N SER A 417 108.54 -30.82 -32.45
CA SER A 417 107.42 -31.31 -33.25
C SER A 417 106.34 -31.93 -32.36
N ASN A 418 105.44 -31.10 -31.83
CA ASN A 418 104.11 -31.53 -31.39
C ASN A 418 103.25 -31.84 -32.62
N LYS A 419 103.64 -32.88 -33.34
CA LYS A 419 102.79 -33.65 -34.25
C LYS A 419 102.66 -35.05 -33.67
N ASP A 420 101.76 -35.19 -32.72
CA ASP A 420 101.02 -36.44 -32.54
C ASP A 420 99.54 -36.12 -32.38
N ASN A 421 98.74 -36.74 -33.24
CA ASN A 421 97.29 -36.73 -33.13
C ASN A 421 96.91 -37.75 -32.06
N ASP A 422 96.58 -37.30 -30.85
CA ASP A 422 95.74 -38.09 -29.93
C ASP A 422 94.98 -37.22 -28.92
N LEU A 423 94.14 -36.32 -29.46
CA LEU A 423 93.21 -35.49 -28.68
C LEU A 423 91.85 -36.20 -28.45
N LEU A 424 91.86 -37.50 -28.13
CA LEU A 424 90.62 -38.27 -27.95
C LEU A 424 90.58 -39.27 -26.77
N HIS A 425 91.43 -39.13 -25.73
CA HIS A 425 91.28 -40.00 -24.54
C HIS A 425 91.78 -39.43 -23.20
N CYS A 426 91.26 -38.27 -22.74
CA CYS A 426 91.56 -37.74 -21.39
C CYS A 426 90.41 -36.93 -20.76
N TYR A 427 89.27 -37.57 -20.48
CA TYR A 427 88.29 -37.06 -19.51
C TYR A 427 87.53 -38.18 -18.78
N GLU A 428 88.24 -39.18 -18.27
CA GLU A 428 87.71 -40.03 -17.20
C GLU A 428 88.83 -40.63 -16.33
N LYS A 429 88.51 -40.78 -15.04
CA LYS A 429 89.34 -41.39 -13.96
C LYS A 429 90.58 -40.60 -13.50
N THR A 430 90.33 -39.84 -12.44
CA THR A 430 91.20 -39.72 -11.26
C THR A 430 91.95 -41.01 -10.93
N GLY A 431 93.27 -40.93 -10.70
CA GLY A 431 94.03 -42.06 -10.16
C GLY A 431 95.53 -42.01 -10.43
N THR A 432 96.25 -41.17 -9.69
CA THR A 432 97.68 -41.36 -9.35
C THR A 432 98.61 -41.89 -10.45
N GLU A 433 99.11 -41.00 -11.31
CA GLU A 433 100.46 -41.15 -11.88
C GLU A 433 101.07 -39.77 -12.18
N ASN A 434 102.21 -39.50 -11.53
CA ASN A 434 103.18 -38.44 -11.78
C ASN A 434 102.65 -37.08 -12.29
N VAL A 435 102.25 -36.23 -11.35
CA VAL A 435 102.34 -34.77 -11.54
C VAL A 435 103.83 -34.41 -11.62
N THR A 436 104.39 -34.48 -12.82
CA THR A 436 105.72 -33.91 -13.15
C THR A 436 105.75 -32.47 -12.67
N GLU A 437 106.82 -32.08 -11.96
CA GLU A 437 106.89 -30.73 -11.43
C GLU A 437 106.87 -29.71 -12.57
N PRO A 438 106.37 -28.48 -12.34
CA PRO A 438 106.32 -27.46 -13.39
C PRO A 438 107.67 -27.17 -14.06
N PHE A 439 108.77 -27.46 -13.35
CA PHE A 439 110.14 -27.29 -13.81
C PHE A 439 110.60 -28.38 -14.80
N ASP A 440 110.19 -29.64 -14.61
CA ASP A 440 110.54 -30.77 -15.49
C ASP A 440 110.04 -30.50 -16.93
N ARG A 441 108.86 -29.90 -17.05
CA ARG A 441 108.24 -29.54 -18.34
C ARG A 441 109.03 -28.47 -19.12
N MET A 442 109.97 -27.78 -18.46
CA MET A 442 110.80 -26.74 -19.05
C MET A 442 112.22 -27.24 -19.40
N GLU A 443 112.56 -28.50 -19.12
CA GLU A 443 113.90 -29.06 -19.32
C GLU A 443 114.43 -28.86 -20.76
N LYS A 444 113.60 -29.16 -21.77
CA LYS A 444 113.94 -28.96 -23.19
C LYS A 444 114.24 -27.49 -23.53
N PHE A 445 113.51 -26.54 -22.94
CA PHE A 445 113.76 -25.10 -23.12
C PHE A 445 115.06 -24.68 -22.44
N TRP A 446 115.30 -25.11 -21.20
CA TRP A 446 116.52 -24.78 -20.48
C TRP A 446 117.77 -25.35 -21.14
N LYS A 447 117.70 -26.55 -21.72
CA LYS A 447 118.77 -27.13 -22.53
C LYS A 447 119.13 -26.22 -23.71
N ARG A 448 118.14 -25.86 -24.54
CA ARG A 448 118.33 -24.96 -25.70
C ARG A 448 118.83 -23.57 -25.31
N PHE A 449 118.32 -23.00 -24.22
CA PHE A 449 118.80 -21.73 -23.67
C PHE A 449 120.28 -21.80 -23.26
N ASN A 450 120.70 -22.88 -22.60
CA ASN A 450 122.07 -23.07 -22.17
C ASN A 450 123.03 -23.32 -23.35
N GLU A 451 122.59 -24.01 -24.40
CA GLU A 451 123.34 -24.20 -25.65
C GLU A 451 123.62 -22.83 -26.33
N VAL A 452 122.59 -22.04 -26.61
CA VAL A 452 122.74 -20.70 -27.23
C VAL A 452 123.54 -19.73 -26.34
N LYS A 453 123.46 -19.89 -25.01
CA LYS A 453 124.27 -19.13 -24.04
C LYS A 453 125.75 -19.53 -24.09
N ALA A 454 126.07 -20.81 -24.23
CA ALA A 454 127.44 -21.30 -24.38
C ALA A 454 128.06 -20.80 -25.70
N GLU A 455 127.29 -20.85 -26.79
CA GLU A 455 127.71 -20.29 -28.09
C GLU A 455 127.94 -18.78 -28.03
N ASN A 456 127.08 -18.01 -27.36
CA ASN A 456 127.32 -16.59 -27.14
C ASN A 456 128.60 -16.30 -26.36
N ILE A 457 128.98 -17.18 -25.42
CA ILE A 457 130.25 -17.08 -24.69
C ILE A 457 131.44 -17.39 -25.61
N LEU A 458 131.33 -18.40 -26.47
CA LEU A 458 132.34 -18.73 -27.50
C LEU A 458 132.52 -17.59 -28.50
N MET A 459 131.44 -17.09 -29.11
CA MET A 459 131.45 -15.96 -30.04
C MET A 459 132.07 -14.70 -29.43
N ARG A 460 131.83 -14.44 -28.13
CA ARG A 460 132.49 -13.33 -27.40
C ARG A 460 133.99 -13.58 -27.20
N LYS A 461 134.40 -14.82 -26.93
CA LYS A 461 135.81 -15.21 -26.80
C LYS A 461 136.55 -15.09 -28.12
N GLU A 462 135.99 -15.60 -29.21
CA GLU A 462 136.54 -15.46 -30.57
C GLU A 462 136.65 -13.99 -30.97
N ARG A 463 135.58 -13.21 -30.80
CA ARG A 463 135.62 -11.75 -31.03
C ARG A 463 136.73 -11.06 -30.23
N ALA A 464 136.95 -11.46 -28.97
CA ALA A 464 138.03 -10.92 -28.14
C ALA A 464 139.42 -11.34 -28.64
N GLN A 465 139.58 -12.58 -29.11
CA GLN A 465 140.80 -13.09 -29.75
C GLN A 465 141.08 -12.35 -31.06
N SER A 466 140.12 -12.25 -31.98
CA SER A 466 140.28 -11.49 -33.23
C SER A 466 140.55 -10.00 -32.98
N LEU A 467 139.99 -9.40 -31.91
CA LEU A 467 140.34 -8.04 -31.50
C LEU A 467 141.76 -7.93 -30.92
N GLN A 468 142.26 -8.97 -30.25
CA GLN A 468 143.64 -9.04 -29.77
C GLN A 468 144.63 -9.25 -30.93
N GLU A 469 144.33 -10.15 -31.85
CA GLU A 469 145.08 -10.34 -33.10
C GLU A 469 145.08 -9.08 -33.95
N ASN A 470 143.93 -8.41 -34.14
CA ASN A 470 143.88 -7.15 -34.88
C ASN A 470 144.72 -6.06 -34.21
N ARG A 471 144.73 -5.99 -32.86
CA ARG A 471 145.64 -5.10 -32.11
C ARG A 471 147.11 -5.48 -32.32
N HIS A 472 147.45 -6.77 -32.32
CA HIS A 472 148.81 -7.27 -32.55
C HIS A 472 149.29 -7.05 -33.99
N LEU A 473 148.47 -7.36 -34.99
CA LEU A 473 148.71 -7.06 -36.41
C LEU A 473 148.88 -5.56 -36.63
N ARG A 474 148.00 -4.71 -36.08
CA ARG A 474 148.18 -3.24 -36.12
C ARG A 474 149.47 -2.78 -35.45
N HIS A 475 149.90 -3.44 -34.37
CA HIS A 475 151.18 -3.14 -33.72
C HIS A 475 152.37 -3.55 -34.60
N ASN A 476 152.38 -4.76 -35.14
CA ASN A 476 153.43 -5.26 -36.02
C ASN A 476 153.55 -4.42 -37.30
N LEU A 477 152.41 -3.97 -37.86
CA LEU A 477 152.35 -3.10 -39.04
C LEU A 477 152.93 -1.70 -38.72
N ARG A 478 152.70 -1.16 -37.50
CA ARG A 478 153.40 0.06 -37.03
C ARG A 478 154.90 -0.17 -36.86
N VAL A 479 155.32 -1.28 -36.27
CA VAL A 479 156.75 -1.59 -36.05
C VAL A 479 157.48 -1.74 -37.39
N TYR A 480 156.89 -2.45 -38.35
CA TYR A 480 157.42 -2.60 -39.71
C TYR A 480 157.56 -1.24 -40.43
N LEU A 481 156.54 -0.38 -40.34
CA LEU A 481 156.63 0.99 -40.89
C LEU A 481 157.74 1.83 -40.23
N VAL A 482 158.00 1.63 -38.93
CA VAL A 482 159.07 2.35 -38.20
C VAL A 482 160.48 1.82 -38.52
N THR A 483 160.65 0.52 -38.75
CA THR A 483 161.96 -0.04 -39.15
C THR A 483 162.32 0.29 -40.59
N VAL A 484 161.35 0.28 -41.51
CA VAL A 484 161.55 0.72 -42.91
C VAL A 484 161.91 2.21 -43.01
N ALA A 485 161.43 3.05 -42.08
CA ALA A 485 161.62 4.50 -42.11
C ALA A 485 162.98 5.03 -41.60
N ARG A 486 163.97 4.17 -41.29
CA ARG A 486 165.22 4.58 -40.58
C ARG A 486 166.56 4.39 -41.30
N MET A 487 166.58 4.04 -42.59
CA MET A 487 167.82 3.99 -43.40
C MET A 487 167.86 5.11 -44.45
N PRO A 488 168.88 5.99 -44.48
CA PRO A 488 169.00 7.07 -45.47
C PRO A 488 169.42 6.60 -46.87
N ALA A 489 169.09 7.40 -47.89
CA ALA A 489 169.22 7.02 -49.30
C ALA A 489 170.65 6.99 -49.84
N ALA A 490 170.94 5.98 -50.68
CA ALA A 490 172.05 5.96 -51.63
C ALA A 490 171.58 5.40 -52.99
N ARG A 491 171.88 6.13 -54.07
CA ARG A 491 171.91 5.70 -55.50
C ARG A 491 173.40 5.55 -55.89
N PRO A 492 173.84 4.76 -56.90
CA PRO A 492 173.36 4.69 -58.31
C PRO A 492 172.86 3.26 -58.67
N HIS A 493 172.75 2.74 -59.92
CA HIS A 493 173.25 3.13 -61.26
C HIS A 493 172.23 2.83 -62.40
N THR A 494 172.70 2.55 -63.62
CA THR A 494 171.91 2.39 -64.87
C THR A 494 172.32 1.15 -65.69
N ALA A 495 171.33 0.52 -66.33
CA ALA A 495 171.38 -0.31 -67.55
C ALA A 495 172.23 -1.61 -67.57
N ILE A 496 171.55 -2.75 -67.40
CA ILE A 496 171.05 -3.63 -68.50
C ILE A 496 169.65 -4.13 -68.08
#